data_AF-A0A5E7C894-F1
#
_entry.id   AF-A0A5E7C894-F1
#
_cell.length_a   1.000
_cell.length_b   1.000
_cell.length_c   1.000
_cell.angle_alpha   90.00
_cell.angle_beta   90.00
_cell.angle_gamma   90.00
#
_symmetry.space_group_name_H-M   'P 1'
#
loop_
_entity.id
_entity.type
_entity.pdbx_description
1 polymer ?
#
loop_
_entity_poly.entity_id
_entity_poly.type
_entity_poly.pdbx_seq_one_letter_code
_entity_poly.pdbx_strand_id
1 'polypeptide(L)'
;MPMLTRPSAKTGRAKAIAYRSPRNTKARSASEAAWKLNLDSSYQSDQFADNANTSAESADGSTGKIPGYIVFSSRAAYDFGP
;
A
#
# COMPACT_ATOMS: atom_id res chain seq x y z
N MET A 1 -35.54 -30.96 32.00
CA MET A 1 -34.43 -30.86 31.02
C MET A 1 -34.37 -29.45 30.48
N PRO A 2 -33.47 -28.57 30.97
CA PRO A 2 -33.32 -27.24 30.38
C PRO A 2 -32.31 -27.27 29.23
N MET A 3 -32.76 -26.75 28.10
CA MET A 3 -32.10 -26.64 26.81
C MET A 3 -31.02 -25.55 26.88
N LEU A 4 -29.76 -25.92 26.64
CA LEU A 4 -28.64 -24.98 26.56
C LEU A 4 -28.83 -24.09 25.31
N THR A 5 -29.20 -22.82 25.48
CA THR A 5 -29.19 -21.87 24.38
C THR A 5 -27.75 -21.59 23.99
N ARG A 6 -27.29 -22.19 22.88
CA ARG A 6 -25.95 -21.92 22.33
C ARG A 6 -25.87 -20.44 21.96
N PRO A 7 -24.86 -19.68 22.40
CA PRO A 7 -24.65 -18.35 21.88
C PRO A 7 -24.36 -18.45 20.37
N SER A 8 -25.22 -17.82 19.58
CA SER A 8 -25.10 -17.70 18.13
C SER A 8 -23.85 -16.90 17.80
N ALA A 9 -22.83 -17.58 17.29
CA ALA A 9 -21.71 -16.92 16.64
C ALA A 9 -22.26 -16.21 15.40
N LYS A 10 -22.48 -14.88 15.50
CA LYS A 10 -22.77 -14.06 14.33
C LYS A 10 -21.60 -14.19 13.37
N THR A 11 -21.87 -14.92 12.30
CA THR A 11 -21.15 -14.96 11.04
C THR A 11 -20.70 -13.56 10.65
N GLY A 12 -19.40 -13.32 10.78
CA GLY A 12 -18.73 -12.09 10.40
C GLY A 12 -17.25 -12.38 10.19
N ARG A 13 -16.95 -13.39 9.36
CA ARG A 13 -15.60 -13.53 8.78
C ARG A 13 -15.26 -12.20 8.10
N ALA A 14 -14.06 -11.68 8.40
CA ALA A 14 -13.40 -10.50 7.83
C ALA A 14 -13.63 -9.14 8.53
N LYS A 15 -12.96 -8.91 9.66
CA LYS A 15 -12.50 -7.55 10.06
C LYS A 15 -11.16 -7.59 10.79
N ALA A 16 -10.20 -8.30 10.20
CA ALA A 16 -8.79 -8.13 10.52
C ALA A 16 -7.97 -8.17 9.23
N ILE A 17 -8.49 -7.52 8.18
CA ILE A 17 -7.63 -6.97 7.15
C ILE A 17 -7.40 -5.55 7.67
N ALA A 18 -6.33 -5.35 8.44
CA ALA A 18 -5.77 -4.01 8.54
C ALA A 18 -5.77 -3.44 7.12
N TYR A 19 -6.30 -2.24 6.89
CA TYR A 19 -6.40 -1.61 5.57
C TYR A 19 -4.98 -1.28 5.07
N ARG A 20 -4.17 -2.32 4.85
CA ARG A 20 -2.81 -2.27 4.39
C ARG A 20 -2.92 -2.29 2.88
N SER A 21 -2.96 -1.10 2.31
CA SER A 21 -2.91 -0.97 0.86
C SER A 21 -1.61 -1.60 0.35
N PRO A 22 -1.65 -2.61 -0.53
CA PRO A 22 -0.46 -3.20 -1.10
C PRO A 22 0.28 -2.15 -1.94
N ARG A 23 1.60 -2.05 -1.77
CA ARG A 23 2.44 -1.22 -2.63
C ARG A 23 2.45 -1.85 -4.02
N ASN A 24 2.06 -1.07 -5.03
CA ASN A 24 2.07 -1.51 -6.43
C ASN A 24 3.12 -0.73 -7.21
N THR A 25 3.80 -1.42 -8.14
CA THR A 25 4.84 -0.84 -9.00
C THR A 25 4.50 -1.03 -10.46
N LYS A 26 4.72 -0.01 -11.29
CA LYS A 26 4.67 -0.10 -12.75
C LYS A 26 5.95 0.50 -13.32
N ALA A 27 6.57 -0.19 -14.26
CA ALA A 27 7.80 0.22 -14.91
C ALA A 27 7.65 0.18 -16.43
N ARG A 28 8.32 1.10 -17.12
CA ARG A 28 8.46 1.10 -18.58
C ARG A 28 9.90 1.44 -18.94
N SER A 29 10.43 0.68 -19.89
CA SER A 29 11.77 0.88 -20.44
C SER A 29 11.69 1.14 -21.93
N ALA A 30 12.57 2.00 -22.42
CA ALA A 30 12.76 2.28 -23.84
C ALA A 30 14.25 2.29 -24.14
N SER A 31 14.62 1.80 -25.31
CA SER A 31 16.01 1.75 -25.76
C SER A 31 16.08 2.14 -27.22
N GLU A 32 16.93 3.11 -27.52
CA GLU A 32 17.12 3.70 -28.86
C GLU A 32 18.62 3.93 -29.07
N ALA A 33 19.21 3.28 -30.07
CA ALA A 33 20.66 3.25 -30.28
C ALA A 33 21.41 2.91 -28.97
N ALA A 34 22.37 3.75 -28.57
CA ALA A 34 23.13 3.61 -27.34
C ALA A 34 22.37 4.07 -26.08
N TRP A 35 21.22 4.72 -26.21
CA TRP A 35 20.44 5.21 -25.06
C TRP A 35 19.50 4.14 -24.50
N LYS A 36 19.44 4.07 -23.18
CA LYS A 36 18.47 3.27 -22.41
C LYS A 36 17.80 4.19 -21.39
N LEU A 37 16.48 4.28 -21.47
CA LEU A 37 15.64 5.05 -20.56
C LEU A 37 14.72 4.11 -19.78
N ASN A 38 14.63 4.32 -18.47
CA ASN A 38 13.68 3.65 -17.59
C ASN A 38 12.84 4.68 -16.86
N LEU A 39 11.55 4.39 -16.73
CA LEU A 39 10.60 5.14 -15.92
C LEU A 39 9.84 4.14 -15.04
N ASP A 40 10.01 4.30 -13.74
CA ASP A 40 9.37 3.49 -12.71
C ASP A 40 8.40 4.36 -11.92
N SER A 41 7.28 3.78 -11.53
CA SER A 41 6.28 4.40 -10.66
C SER A 41 5.89 3.42 -9.56
N SER A 42 5.85 3.89 -8.33
CA SER A 42 5.41 3.13 -7.17
C SER A 42 4.30 3.89 -6.47
N TYR A 43 3.14 3.25 -6.25
CA TYR A 43 2.02 3.87 -5.56
C TYR A 43 1.53 3.00 -4.40
N GLN A 44 1.04 3.66 -3.36
CA GLN A 44 0.37 3.05 -2.22
C GLN A 44 -0.81 3.94 -1.82
N SER A 45 -1.98 3.36 -1.58
CA SER A 45 -3.15 4.11 -1.10
C SER A 45 -3.04 4.40 0.40
N ASP A 46 -3.98 5.19 0.91
CA ASP A 46 -4.11 5.46 2.34
C ASP A 46 -4.17 4.18 3.20
N GLN A 47 -3.70 4.29 4.44
CA GLN A 47 -3.81 3.25 5.47
C GLN A 47 -4.11 3.88 6.84
N PHE A 48 -4.55 3.06 7.80
CA PHE A 48 -4.71 3.47 9.19
C PHE A 48 -3.57 2.91 10.05
N ALA A 49 -3.10 3.71 11.02
CA ALA A 49 -2.04 3.31 11.93
C ALA A 49 -2.51 2.32 13.03
N ASP A 50 -3.82 2.22 13.27
CA ASP A 50 -4.41 1.42 14.34
C ASP A 50 -5.61 0.57 13.89
N ASN A 51 -6.07 -0.33 14.76
CA ASN A 51 -7.25 -1.17 14.51
C ASN A 51 -8.57 -0.41 14.66
N ALA A 52 -8.55 0.75 15.33
CA ALA A 52 -9.72 1.61 15.50
C ALA A 52 -10.05 2.42 14.23
N ASN A 53 -9.12 2.50 13.28
CA ASN A 53 -9.20 3.34 12.08
C ASN A 53 -9.33 4.83 12.43
N THR A 54 -8.55 5.28 13.41
CA THR A 54 -8.52 6.68 13.85
C THR A 54 -8.07 7.55 12.69
N SER A 55 -8.91 8.49 12.26
CA SER A 55 -8.58 9.37 11.12
C SER A 55 -7.76 10.58 11.51
N ALA A 56 -8.08 11.19 12.66
CA ALA A 56 -7.35 12.35 13.17
C ALA A 56 -5.96 11.93 13.66
N GLU A 57 -4.95 12.73 13.33
CA GLU A 57 -3.60 12.52 13.83
C GLU A 57 -3.54 12.81 15.33
N SER A 58 -2.91 11.93 16.11
CA SER A 58 -2.65 12.18 17.53
C SER A 58 -1.47 13.14 17.71
N ALA A 59 -1.43 13.85 18.84
CA ALA A 59 -0.38 14.85 19.11
C ALA A 59 1.05 14.27 19.16
N ASP A 60 1.17 12.97 19.43
CA ASP A 60 2.42 12.20 19.42
C ASP A 60 2.72 11.53 18.07
N GLY A 61 1.83 11.67 17.08
CA GLY A 61 1.96 11.09 15.73
C GLY A 61 1.84 9.56 15.68
N SER A 62 1.42 8.90 16.76
CA SER A 62 1.36 7.43 16.83
C SER A 62 0.11 6.83 16.16
N THR A 63 -0.98 7.61 16.08
CA THR A 63 -2.25 7.20 15.47
C THR A 63 -2.75 8.23 14.47
N GLY A 64 -3.61 7.80 13.55
CA GLY A 64 -4.13 8.64 12.48
C GLY A 64 -4.20 7.92 11.14
N LYS A 65 -4.78 8.61 10.15
CA LYS A 65 -4.78 8.17 8.76
C LYS A 65 -3.43 8.53 8.13
N ILE A 66 -2.73 7.53 7.62
CA ILE A 66 -1.50 7.71 6.87
C ILE A 66 -1.88 7.93 5.40
N PRO A 67 -1.54 9.08 4.79
CA PRO A 67 -1.84 9.36 3.40
C PRO A 67 -1.12 8.40 2.44
N GLY A 68 -1.80 8.04 1.37
CA GLY A 68 -1.22 7.36 0.23
C GLY A 68 -0.25 8.27 -0.53
N TYR A 69 0.57 7.65 -1.36
CA TYR A 69 1.58 8.35 -2.14
C TYR A 69 1.79 7.70 -3.50
N ILE A 70 2.40 8.47 -4.41
CA ILE A 70 3.00 7.96 -5.64
C ILE A 70 4.41 8.55 -5.77
N VAL A 71 5.38 7.72 -6.15
CA VAL A 71 6.77 8.12 -6.41
C VAL A 71 7.14 7.69 -7.82
N PHE A 72 7.77 8.59 -8.56
CA PHE A 72 8.33 8.35 -9.88
C PHE A 72 9.86 8.34 -9.81
N SER A 73 10.48 7.41 -10.53
CA SER A 73 11.93 7.30 -10.68
C SER A 73 12.25 7.18 -12.16
N SER A 74 13.19 7.98 -12.65
CA SER A 74 13.68 7.90 -14.02
C SER A 74 15.17 7.62 -14.03
N ARG A 75 15.61 6.81 -15.00
CA ARG A 75 17.03 6.50 -15.20
C ARG A 75 17.35 6.54 -16.69
N ALA A 76 18.39 7.29 -17.04
CA ALA A 76 18.99 7.26 -18.36
C ALA A 76 20.38 6.62 -18.28
N ALA A 77 20.72 5.82 -19.29
CA ALA A 77 22.05 5.27 -19.49
C ALA A 77 22.42 5.41 -20.97
N TYR A 78 23.70 5.59 -21.23
CA TYR A 78 24.26 5.62 -22.58
C TYR A 78 25.40 4.60 -22.68
N ASP A 79 25.43 3.86 -23.78
CA ASP A 79 26.48 2.91 -24.10
C ASP A 79 27.52 3.57 -25.03
N PHE A 80 28.74 3.77 -24.55
CA PHE A 80 29.79 4.42 -25.32
C PHE A 80 30.47 3.49 -26.35
N GLY A 81 30.21 2.18 -26.31
CA GLY A 81 30.96 1.20 -27.11
C GLY A 81 32.38 0.96 -26.57
N PRO A 82 33.19 0.11 -27.25
CA PRO A 82 34.60 -0.10 -26.94
C PRO A 82 35.48 1.12 -27.27
#